data_AF-A0A3M7LD10-F1
#
_entry.id   AF-A0A3M7LD10-F1
#
_cell.length_a   1.000
_cell.length_b   1.000
_cell.length_c   1.000
_cell.angle_alpha   90.00
_cell.angle_beta   90.00
_cell.angle_gamma   90.00
#
_symmetry.space_group_name_H-M   'P 1'
#
loop_
_entity.id
_entity.type
_entity.pdbx_description
1 polymer ?
#
loop_
_entity_poly.entity_id
_entity_poly.type
_entity_poly.pdbx_seq_one_letter_code
_entity_poly.pdbx_strand_id
1 'polypeptide(L)'
;MKKKIYLLAFLMSLSYVTAQQKDDLILKAANSELLIYLNGIPIGEENDFGFERRDEFGKIKFGSPIEIVVMDDKGIIHNINQFRVPVKVDQKNVGLLTVTKNEEGQYNATAYGASTLSKKIESVEEKVNKKATTLLRLNKAQSDFISFDSDPESDDSKRTFFPLEQISDGNKEHKTYSLDLFLSIRDIKNLFISN
;
A
#
# COMPACT_ATOMS: atom_id res chain seq x y z
N MET A 1 25.05 18.49 -29.50
CA MET A 1 23.80 17.84 -29.05
C MET A 1 24.02 16.48 -28.38
N LYS A 2 24.89 15.59 -28.90
CA LYS A 2 25.11 14.24 -28.32
C LYS A 2 25.50 14.20 -26.83
N LYS A 3 26.35 15.14 -26.35
CA LYS A 3 26.75 15.21 -24.91
C LYS A 3 25.59 15.49 -23.94
N LYS A 4 24.52 16.18 -24.36
CA LYS A 4 23.35 16.46 -23.50
C LYS A 4 22.44 15.24 -23.34
N ILE A 5 22.43 14.34 -24.32
CA ILE A 5 21.63 13.11 -24.30
C ILE A 5 22.20 12.10 -23.29
N TYR A 6 23.53 11.95 -23.21
CA TYR A 6 24.16 11.05 -22.25
C TYR A 6 23.96 11.50 -20.79
N LEU A 7 23.94 12.81 -20.53
CA LEU A 7 23.68 13.34 -19.19
C LEU A 7 22.25 13.08 -18.73
N LEU A 8 21.28 13.22 -19.65
CA LEU A 8 19.86 12.95 -19.37
C LEU A 8 19.60 11.46 -19.11
N ALA A 9 20.23 10.58 -19.89
CA ALA A 9 20.16 9.13 -19.68
C ALA A 9 20.83 8.70 -18.36
N PHE A 10 21.95 9.33 -17.99
CA PHE A 10 22.62 9.08 -16.72
C PHE A 10 21.77 9.53 -15.53
N LEU A 11 21.19 10.73 -15.59
CA LEU A 11 20.31 11.24 -14.53
C LEU A 11 19.05 10.38 -14.36
N MET A 12 18.41 9.95 -15.45
CA MET A 12 17.28 9.00 -15.37
C MET A 12 17.71 7.67 -14.73
N SER A 13 18.91 7.16 -15.02
CA SER A 13 19.37 5.89 -14.42
C SER A 13 19.58 5.97 -12.90
N LEU A 14 19.96 7.13 -12.34
CA LEU A 14 20.11 7.26 -10.90
C LEU A 14 18.77 7.20 -10.15
N SER A 15 17.70 7.76 -10.73
CA SER A 15 16.37 7.79 -10.10
C SER A 15 15.75 6.40 -9.95
N TYR A 16 16.01 5.48 -10.89
CA TYR A 16 15.52 4.10 -10.79
C TYR A 16 16.26 3.29 -9.73
N VAL A 17 17.57 3.52 -9.55
CA VAL A 17 18.39 2.80 -8.58
C VAL A 17 17.96 3.11 -7.14
N THR A 18 17.57 4.35 -6.85
CA THR A 18 17.17 4.76 -5.48
C THR A 18 15.82 4.19 -5.06
N ALA A 19 14.85 4.09 -5.98
CA ALA A 19 13.55 3.48 -5.70
C ALA A 19 13.68 1.97 -5.45
N GLN A 20 14.45 1.25 -6.28
CA GLN A 20 14.71 -0.18 -6.10
C GLN A 20 15.43 -0.46 -4.77
N GLN A 21 16.38 0.41 -4.40
CA GLN A 21 17.08 0.29 -3.13
C GLN A 21 16.16 0.49 -1.91
N LYS A 22 15.15 1.37 -1.99
CA LYS A 22 14.16 1.55 -0.92
C LYS A 22 13.34 0.28 -0.69
N ASP A 23 12.81 -0.30 -1.76
CA ASP A 23 11.99 -1.51 -1.68
C ASP A 23 12.81 -2.69 -1.14
N ASP A 24 14.05 -2.85 -1.58
CA ASP A 24 14.95 -3.90 -1.08
C ASP A 24 15.19 -3.79 0.44
N LEU A 25 15.33 -2.57 0.97
CA LEU A 25 15.49 -2.35 2.41
C LEU A 25 14.21 -2.68 3.19
N ILE A 26 13.04 -2.31 2.66
CA ILE A 26 11.74 -2.64 3.26
C ILE A 26 11.53 -4.15 3.27
N LEU A 27 11.79 -4.83 2.14
CA LEU A 27 11.63 -6.28 2.01
C LEU A 27 12.65 -7.04 2.87
N LYS A 28 13.86 -6.51 3.03
CA LYS A 28 14.86 -7.07 3.96
C LYS A 28 14.36 -7.05 5.40
N ALA A 29 13.83 -5.91 5.86
CA ALA A 29 13.26 -5.78 7.21
C ALA A 29 12.05 -6.71 7.39
N ALA A 30 11.17 -6.77 6.39
CA ALA A 30 10.03 -7.69 6.38
C ALA A 30 10.48 -9.15 6.55
N ASN A 31 11.50 -9.57 5.80
CA ASN A 31 11.99 -10.95 5.84
C ASN A 31 12.69 -11.30 7.16
N SER A 32 13.45 -10.38 7.75
CA SER A 32 14.15 -10.64 9.01
C SER A 32 13.23 -10.74 10.22
N GLU A 33 12.10 -10.05 10.20
CA GLU A 33 11.25 -9.88 11.40
C GLU A 33 9.89 -10.56 11.31
N LEU A 34 9.44 -11.00 10.12
CA LEU A 34 8.14 -11.65 9.95
C LEU A 34 7.94 -12.83 10.91
N LEU A 35 8.97 -13.66 11.13
CA LEU A 35 8.88 -14.82 12.02
C LEU A 35 8.49 -14.46 13.46
N ILE A 36 8.86 -13.27 13.93
CA ILE A 36 8.48 -12.78 15.27
C ILE A 36 6.95 -12.72 15.37
N TYR A 37 6.30 -12.19 14.33
CA TYR A 37 4.85 -12.06 14.27
C TYR A 37 4.15 -13.40 14.05
N LEU A 38 4.67 -14.24 13.15
CA LEU A 38 4.08 -15.55 12.87
C LEU A 38 4.12 -16.48 14.09
N ASN A 39 5.20 -16.44 14.86
CA ASN A 39 5.33 -17.20 16.10
C ASN A 39 4.39 -16.70 17.21
N GLY A 40 3.89 -15.47 17.09
CA GLY A 40 2.87 -14.91 17.99
C GLY A 40 1.45 -15.40 17.72
N ILE A 41 1.18 -16.03 16.57
CA ILE A 41 -0.15 -16.54 16.24
C ILE A 41 -0.40 -17.85 17.01
N PRO A 42 -1.46 -17.96 17.83
CA PRO A 42 -1.78 -19.20 18.54
C PRO A 42 -2.01 -20.38 17.59
N ILE A 43 -1.70 -21.59 18.07
CA ILE A 43 -1.95 -22.83 17.32
C ILE A 43 -3.47 -23.06 17.26
N GLY A 44 -4.01 -23.26 16.06
CA GLY A 44 -5.45 -23.40 15.82
C GLY A 44 -6.16 -22.10 15.41
N GLU A 45 -5.48 -20.96 15.50
CA GLU A 45 -6.01 -19.64 15.13
C GLU A 45 -5.43 -19.12 13.80
N GLU A 46 -4.75 -19.95 13.02
CA GLU A 46 -4.16 -19.59 11.72
C GLU A 46 -5.12 -18.83 10.80
N ASN A 47 -6.38 -19.28 10.75
CA ASN A 47 -7.40 -18.78 9.84
C ASN A 47 -7.75 -17.31 10.10
N ASP A 48 -7.73 -16.88 11.36
CA ASP A 48 -8.02 -15.50 11.75
C ASP A 48 -6.94 -14.54 11.23
N PHE A 49 -5.74 -15.07 11.01
CA PHE A 49 -4.60 -14.36 10.45
C PHE A 49 -4.42 -14.59 8.95
N GLY A 50 -5.36 -15.30 8.32
CA GLY A 50 -5.42 -15.49 6.86
C GLY A 50 -4.68 -16.71 6.32
N PHE A 51 -4.17 -17.58 7.20
CA PHE A 51 -3.55 -18.85 6.82
C PHE A 51 -4.52 -20.00 7.02
N GLU A 52 -4.54 -20.97 6.11
CA GLU A 52 -5.29 -22.21 6.30
C GLU A 52 -4.63 -23.09 7.37
N ARG A 53 -3.28 -23.13 7.39
CA ARG A 53 -2.50 -24.01 8.28
C ARG A 53 -1.10 -23.47 8.58
N ARG A 54 -0.52 -23.92 9.69
CA ARG A 54 0.82 -23.48 10.15
C ARG A 54 1.94 -23.81 9.16
N ASP A 55 1.85 -24.92 8.44
CA ASP A 55 2.89 -25.32 7.48
C ASP A 55 3.04 -24.32 6.31
N GLU A 56 2.03 -23.47 6.09
CA GLU A 56 2.10 -22.40 5.09
C GLU A 56 3.10 -21.31 5.43
N PHE A 57 3.52 -21.19 6.69
CA PHE A 57 4.49 -20.18 7.11
C PHE A 57 5.82 -20.33 6.37
N GLY A 58 6.21 -21.57 6.05
CA GLY A 58 7.42 -21.87 5.28
C GLY A 58 7.29 -21.60 3.77
N LYS A 59 6.09 -21.26 3.29
CA LYS A 59 5.79 -21.03 1.85
C LYS A 59 5.62 -19.55 1.53
N ILE A 60 5.83 -18.67 2.52
CA ILE A 60 5.55 -17.25 2.40
C ILE A 60 6.46 -16.60 1.35
N LYS A 61 5.86 -15.71 0.57
CA LYS A 61 6.53 -14.75 -0.29
C LYS A 61 5.98 -13.35 -0.02
N PHE A 62 6.77 -12.32 -0.33
CA PHE A 62 6.33 -10.94 -0.22
C PHE A 62 5.88 -10.39 -1.59
N GLY A 63 4.84 -9.55 -1.56
CA GLY A 63 4.49 -8.66 -2.66
C GLY A 63 5.26 -7.33 -2.60
N SER A 64 4.99 -6.45 -3.56
CA SER A 64 5.56 -5.10 -3.58
C SER A 64 5.11 -4.27 -2.37
N PRO A 65 6.01 -3.51 -1.72
CA PRO A 65 5.63 -2.59 -0.66
C PRO A 65 4.64 -1.53 -1.14
N ILE A 66 3.65 -1.23 -0.30
CA ILE A 66 2.63 -0.20 -0.53
C ILE A 66 2.86 0.91 0.49
N GLU A 67 3.15 2.12 0.02
CA GLU A 67 3.38 3.28 0.89
C GLU A 67 2.08 3.74 1.54
N ILE A 68 2.10 4.03 2.84
CA ILE A 68 0.94 4.56 3.55
C ILE A 68 1.09 6.07 3.64
N VAL A 69 0.02 6.76 3.22
CA VAL A 69 -0.13 8.20 3.39
C VAL A 69 -1.44 8.50 4.14
N VAL A 70 -1.49 9.63 4.83
CA VAL A 70 -2.69 10.07 5.57
C VAL A 70 -3.07 11.47 5.13
N MET A 71 -4.37 11.76 5.10
CA MET A 71 -4.86 13.11 4.85
C MET A 71 -5.19 13.81 6.18
N ASP A 72 -4.70 15.04 6.35
CA ASP A 72 -5.07 15.88 7.48
C ASP A 72 -6.43 16.56 7.29
N ASP A 73 -6.82 17.40 8.25
CA ASP A 73 -8.10 18.12 8.23
C ASP A 73 -8.16 19.26 7.21
N LYS A 74 -7.02 19.67 6.66
CA LYS A 74 -6.90 20.65 5.59
C LYS A 74 -6.87 19.99 4.20
N GLY A 75 -6.92 18.65 4.16
CA GLY A 75 -6.85 17.91 2.91
C GLY A 75 -5.44 17.66 2.39
N ILE A 76 -4.41 17.95 3.20
CA ILE A 76 -3.01 17.76 2.81
C ILE A 76 -2.64 16.30 3.08
N ILE A 77 -2.01 15.67 2.08
CA ILE A 77 -1.50 14.31 2.18
C ILE A 77 -0.10 14.33 2.80
N HIS A 78 0.10 13.48 3.81
CA HIS A 78 1.36 13.33 4.53
C HIS A 78 1.85 11.90 4.42
N ASN A 79 3.13 11.74 4.10
CA ASN A 79 3.82 10.47 4.22
C ASN A 79 4.14 10.20 5.69
N ILE A 80 3.72 9.04 6.21
CA ILE A 80 3.92 8.66 7.61
C ILE A 80 5.06 7.67 7.81
N ASN A 81 5.91 7.48 6.79
CA ASN A 81 7.05 6.57 6.81
C ASN A 81 6.66 5.12 7.14
N GLN A 82 5.45 4.72 6.75
CA GLN A 82 4.94 3.36 6.94
C GLN A 82 4.62 2.72 5.60
N PHE A 83 4.81 1.41 5.56
CA PHE A 83 4.62 0.57 4.39
C PHE A 83 3.80 -0.66 4.77
N ARG A 84 2.92 -1.09 3.87
CA ARG A 84 2.28 -2.40 3.93
C ARG A 84 2.95 -3.31 2.91
N VAL A 85 3.50 -4.41 3.37
CA VAL A 85 4.09 -5.45 2.52
C VAL A 85 3.10 -6.61 2.46
N PRO A 86 2.51 -6.91 1.29
CA PRO A 86 1.65 -8.08 1.13
C PRO A 86 2.41 -9.37 1.45
N VAL A 87 1.83 -10.18 2.33
CA VAL A 87 2.30 -11.52 2.64
C VAL A 87 1.47 -12.50 1.82
N LYS A 88 2.15 -13.37 1.06
CA LYS A 88 1.52 -14.28 0.09
C LYS A 88 1.85 -15.73 0.37
N VAL A 89 0.88 -16.62 0.17
CA VAL A 89 1.06 -18.07 0.10
C VAL A 89 0.49 -18.52 -1.24
N ASP A 90 1.25 -19.30 -2.00
CA ASP A 90 0.85 -19.76 -3.34
C ASP A 90 0.31 -18.63 -4.24
N GLN A 91 1.02 -17.49 -4.21
CA GLN A 91 0.73 -16.24 -4.92
C GLN A 91 -0.49 -15.43 -4.43
N LYS A 92 -1.31 -15.97 -3.52
CA LYS A 92 -2.48 -15.29 -2.95
C LYS A 92 -2.13 -14.50 -1.70
N ASN A 93 -2.73 -13.33 -1.53
CA ASN A 93 -2.58 -12.50 -0.35
C ASN A 93 -3.26 -13.14 0.88
N VAL A 94 -2.46 -13.38 1.93
CA VAL A 94 -2.95 -13.89 3.22
C VAL A 94 -3.00 -12.80 4.29
N GLY A 95 -2.11 -11.79 4.21
CA GLY A 95 -2.05 -10.70 5.17
C GLY A 95 -1.19 -9.53 4.69
N LEU A 96 -1.02 -8.53 5.55
CA LEU A 96 -0.12 -7.39 5.37
C LEU A 96 0.83 -7.32 6.56
N LEU A 97 2.12 -7.22 6.27
CA LEU A 97 3.13 -6.83 7.25
C LEU A 97 3.33 -5.32 7.20
N THR A 98 3.37 -4.68 8.35
CA THR A 98 3.62 -3.25 8.49
C THR A 98 5.11 -3.05 8.72
N VAL A 99 5.75 -2.25 7.88
CA VAL A 99 7.15 -1.84 8.04
C VAL A 99 7.17 -0.34 8.24
N THR A 100 7.90 0.13 9.26
CA THR A 100 8.02 1.55 9.59
C THR A 100 9.48 1.96 9.50
N LYS A 101 9.74 3.13 8.90
CA LYS A 101 11.05 3.77 8.92
C LYS A 101 11.15 4.68 10.14
N ASN A 102 12.15 4.45 11.00
CA ASN A 102 12.40 5.28 12.18
C ASN A 102 13.15 6.57 11.82
N GLU A 103 13.39 7.42 12.83
CA GLU A 103 14.09 8.71 12.67
C GLU A 103 15.55 8.55 12.21
N GLU A 104 16.19 7.42 12.55
CA GLU A 104 17.54 7.06 12.09
C GLU A 104 17.57 6.52 10.65
N GLY A 105 16.39 6.40 10.03
CA GLY A 105 16.23 5.91 8.66
C GLY A 105 16.26 4.39 8.49
N GLN A 106 16.20 3.63 9.59
CA GLN A 106 16.14 2.18 9.59
C GLN A 106 14.69 1.69 9.45
N TYR A 107 14.51 0.59 8.73
CA TYR A 107 13.22 -0.06 8.53
C TYR A 107 13.07 -1.23 9.48
N ASN A 108 11.93 -1.32 10.18
CA ASN A 108 11.58 -2.42 11.07
C ASN A 108 10.13 -2.83 10.85
N ALA A 109 9.82 -4.12 10.97
CA ALA A 109 8.45 -4.59 10.96
C ALA A 109 7.80 -4.27 12.32
N THR A 110 6.60 -3.70 12.30
CA THR A 110 5.91 -3.21 13.51
C THR A 110 4.57 -3.89 13.80
N ALA A 111 3.97 -4.55 12.81
CA ALA A 111 2.74 -5.33 13.00
C ALA A 111 2.44 -6.25 11.81
N TYR A 112 1.77 -7.37 12.06
CA TYR A 112 1.21 -8.26 11.04
C TYR A 112 -0.31 -8.40 11.21
N GLY A 113 -1.05 -8.51 10.11
CA GLY A 113 -2.48 -8.81 10.13
C GLY A 113 -3.21 -8.26 8.90
N ALA A 114 -4.42 -7.73 9.09
CA ALA A 114 -5.22 -7.09 8.05
C ALA A 114 -5.46 -7.98 6.81
N SER A 115 -5.74 -9.26 7.03
CA SER A 115 -6.01 -10.27 5.99
C SER A 115 -7.13 -9.85 5.03
N THR A 116 -8.23 -9.33 5.56
CA THR A 116 -9.35 -8.81 4.76
C THR A 116 -8.93 -7.67 3.83
N LEU A 117 -8.14 -6.72 4.33
CA LEU A 117 -7.63 -5.60 3.53
C LEU A 117 -6.67 -6.11 2.44
N SER A 118 -5.79 -7.05 2.79
CA SER A 118 -4.85 -7.67 1.84
C SER A 118 -5.56 -8.32 0.66
N LYS A 119 -6.64 -9.06 0.91
CA LYS A 119 -7.48 -9.70 -0.11
C LYS A 119 -8.25 -8.67 -0.96
N LYS A 120 -8.74 -7.59 -0.35
CA LYS A 120 -9.37 -6.48 -1.10
C LYS A 120 -8.39 -5.83 -2.06
N ILE A 121 -7.16 -5.53 -1.61
CA ILE A 121 -6.11 -4.97 -2.46
C ILE A 121 -5.82 -5.91 -3.63
N GLU A 122 -5.62 -7.21 -3.37
CA GLU A 122 -5.37 -8.20 -4.43
C GLU A 122 -6.49 -8.23 -5.47
N SER A 123 -7.76 -8.31 -5.04
CA SER A 123 -8.90 -8.32 -5.96
C SER A 123 -8.95 -7.08 -6.85
N VAL A 124 -8.59 -5.93 -6.29
CA VAL A 124 -8.52 -4.68 -7.04
C VAL A 124 -7.35 -4.70 -8.03
N GLU A 125 -6.15 -5.10 -7.61
CA GLU A 125 -4.98 -5.20 -8.48
C GLU A 125 -5.22 -6.14 -9.67
N GLU A 126 -5.89 -7.27 -9.45
CA GLU A 126 -6.27 -8.22 -10.50
C GLU A 126 -7.24 -7.60 -11.50
N LYS A 127 -8.25 -6.86 -11.02
CA LYS A 127 -9.25 -6.18 -11.87
C LYS A 127 -8.63 -5.10 -12.75
N VAL A 128 -7.71 -4.30 -12.21
CA VAL A 128 -7.09 -3.20 -12.95
C VAL A 128 -5.78 -3.59 -13.64
N ASN A 129 -5.30 -4.81 -13.41
CA ASN A 129 -4.00 -5.33 -13.88
C ASN A 129 -2.82 -4.40 -13.58
N LYS A 130 -2.78 -3.84 -12.36
CA LYS A 130 -1.73 -2.95 -11.87
C LYS A 130 -1.46 -3.21 -10.39
N LYS A 131 -0.24 -2.94 -9.95
CA LYS A 131 0.15 -3.04 -8.54
C LYS A 131 -0.14 -1.76 -7.78
N ALA A 132 -0.65 -1.92 -6.58
CA ALA A 132 -0.86 -0.84 -5.65
C ALA A 132 0.50 -0.26 -5.23
N THR A 133 0.61 1.05 -5.27
CA THR A 133 1.83 1.76 -4.88
C THR A 133 1.61 2.53 -3.58
N THR A 134 0.39 3.04 -3.39
CA THR A 134 0.03 3.90 -2.26
C THR A 134 -1.32 3.50 -1.67
N LEU A 135 -1.40 3.49 -0.34
CA LEU A 135 -2.62 3.36 0.44
C LEU A 135 -2.86 4.69 1.20
N LEU A 136 -3.86 5.45 0.78
CA LEU A 136 -4.32 6.63 1.50
C LEU A 136 -5.34 6.22 2.56
N ARG A 137 -5.04 6.55 3.82
CA ARG A 137 -5.95 6.31 4.95
C ARG A 137 -6.58 7.60 5.44
N LEU A 138 -7.91 7.61 5.48
CA LEU A 138 -8.71 8.68 6.08
C LEU A 138 -9.13 8.29 7.48
N ASN A 139 -8.29 8.58 8.49
CA ASN A 139 -8.51 8.14 9.87
C ASN A 139 -9.89 8.55 10.44
N LYS A 140 -10.38 9.75 10.12
CA LYS A 140 -11.68 10.24 10.59
C LYS A 140 -12.87 9.52 9.94
N ALA A 141 -12.72 9.07 8.70
CA ALA A 141 -13.78 8.40 7.93
C ALA A 141 -13.63 6.87 7.94
N GLN A 142 -12.62 6.34 8.63
CA GLN A 142 -12.28 4.90 8.65
C GLN A 142 -12.25 4.27 7.25
N SER A 143 -11.79 5.03 6.27
CA SER A 143 -11.85 4.65 4.86
C SER A 143 -10.44 4.56 4.29
N ASP A 144 -10.19 3.54 3.48
CA ASP A 144 -8.93 3.31 2.79
C ASP A 144 -9.11 3.46 1.27
N PHE A 145 -8.15 4.14 0.64
CA PHE A 145 -8.10 4.40 -0.80
C PHE A 145 -6.76 3.94 -1.36
N ILE A 146 -6.74 3.55 -2.64
CA ILE A 146 -5.55 3.01 -3.28
C ILE A 146 -5.15 3.82 -4.50
N SER A 147 -3.85 3.94 -4.74
CA SER A 147 -3.29 4.45 -5.98
C SER A 147 -2.38 3.41 -6.61
N PHE A 148 -2.33 3.41 -7.93
CA PHE A 148 -1.44 2.57 -8.75
C PHE A 148 -0.37 3.42 -9.44
N ASP A 149 -0.40 4.73 -9.23
CA ASP A 149 0.55 5.65 -9.83
C ASP A 149 1.86 5.50 -9.05
N SER A 150 2.88 4.99 -9.75
CA SER A 150 4.21 4.74 -9.17
C SER A 150 5.15 5.91 -9.40
N ASP A 151 4.68 7.04 -9.94
CA ASP A 151 5.56 8.13 -10.36
C ASP A 151 6.02 8.94 -9.14
N PRO A 152 7.28 8.78 -8.69
CA PRO A 152 7.79 9.49 -7.52
C PRO A 152 8.02 10.98 -7.79
N GLU A 153 7.94 11.42 -9.06
CA GLU A 153 8.02 12.82 -9.46
C GLU A 153 6.63 13.46 -9.63
N SER A 154 5.57 12.65 -9.57
CA SER A 154 4.21 13.20 -9.59
C SER A 154 3.93 13.93 -8.28
N ASP A 155 3.63 15.22 -8.41
CA ASP A 155 3.05 16.03 -7.34
C ASP A 155 1.91 15.25 -6.69
N ASP A 156 1.97 15.03 -5.37
CA ASP A 156 0.99 14.21 -4.64
C ASP A 156 -0.46 14.71 -4.85
N SER A 157 -0.63 15.99 -5.20
CA SER A 157 -1.93 16.57 -5.59
C SER A 157 -2.51 16.00 -6.90
N LYS A 158 -1.68 15.36 -7.72
CA LYS A 158 -2.05 14.74 -9.00
C LYS A 158 -2.27 13.23 -8.92
N ARG A 159 -1.94 12.59 -7.79
CA ARG A 159 -2.19 11.15 -7.62
C ARG A 159 -3.69 10.91 -7.62
N THR A 160 -4.11 9.92 -8.41
CA THR A 160 -5.50 9.49 -8.40
C THR A 160 -5.67 8.39 -7.36
N PHE A 161 -6.67 8.56 -6.48
CA PHE A 161 -7.00 7.61 -5.43
C PHE A 161 -8.39 7.01 -5.69
N PHE A 162 -8.48 5.70 -5.55
CA PHE A 162 -9.72 4.95 -5.72
C PHE A 162 -10.16 4.34 -4.39
N PRO A 163 -11.42 4.51 -3.97
CA PRO A 163 -11.91 3.92 -2.73
C PRO A 163 -11.89 2.39 -2.82
N LEU A 164 -11.28 1.71 -1.84
CA LEU A 164 -11.20 0.25 -1.85
C LEU A 164 -12.58 -0.42 -1.75
N GLU A 165 -13.57 0.24 -1.16
CA GLU A 165 -14.92 -0.29 -1.00
C GLU A 165 -15.76 -0.27 -2.28
N GLN A 166 -15.52 0.67 -3.20
CA GLN A 166 -16.35 0.77 -4.42
C GLN A 166 -15.85 -0.13 -5.57
N ILE A 167 -14.63 -0.64 -5.49
CA ILE A 167 -14.06 -1.49 -6.55
C ILE A 167 -14.48 -2.96 -6.38
N SER A 168 -15.12 -3.33 -5.26
CA SER A 168 -15.61 -4.70 -5.05
C SER A 168 -16.87 -5.05 -5.85
N ASP A 169 -17.74 -4.08 -6.15
CA ASP A 169 -19.02 -4.31 -6.87
C ASP A 169 -18.87 -4.09 -8.38
N GLY A 170 -18.64 -5.18 -9.11
CA GLY A 170 -18.23 -5.21 -10.51
C GLY A 170 -19.28 -4.84 -11.56
N ASN A 171 -19.98 -3.70 -11.48
CA ASN A 171 -20.77 -3.20 -12.61
C ASN A 171 -21.25 -1.73 -12.57
N LYS A 172 -20.65 -0.86 -11.75
CA LYS A 172 -20.99 0.58 -11.79
C LYS A 172 -19.79 1.37 -12.29
N GLU A 173 -20.04 2.29 -13.22
CA GLU A 173 -19.06 3.24 -13.74
C GLU A 173 -18.17 3.73 -12.60
N HIS A 174 -16.87 3.46 -12.71
CA HIS A 174 -15.90 3.85 -11.69
C HIS A 174 -15.88 5.38 -11.62
N LYS A 175 -16.49 5.94 -10.57
CA LYS A 175 -16.34 7.36 -10.28
C LYS A 175 -14.91 7.59 -9.83
N THR A 176 -14.09 8.06 -10.76
CA THR A 176 -12.77 8.60 -10.46
C THR A 176 -12.98 9.89 -9.67
N TYR A 177 -12.52 9.93 -8.44
CA TYR A 177 -12.46 11.17 -7.67
C TYR A 177 -11.05 11.73 -7.84
N SER A 178 -10.92 12.86 -8.55
CA SER A 178 -9.69 13.64 -8.43
C SER A 178 -9.61 14.18 -7.00
N LEU A 179 -8.39 14.40 -6.50
CA LEU A 179 -8.20 15.00 -5.17
C LEU A 179 -8.93 16.35 -5.07
N ASP A 180 -8.92 17.14 -6.14
CA ASP A 180 -9.66 18.40 -6.24
C ASP A 180 -11.18 18.23 -6.11
N LEU A 181 -11.75 17.14 -6.65
CA LEU A 181 -13.16 16.82 -6.47
C LEU A 181 -13.44 16.38 -5.03
N PHE A 182 -12.53 15.61 -4.42
CA PHE A 182 -12.65 15.15 -3.03
C PHE A 182 -12.53 16.30 -2.01
N LEU A 183 -11.67 17.28 -2.29
CA LEU A 183 -11.42 18.46 -1.46
C LEU A 183 -12.42 19.60 -1.68
N SER A 184 -13.01 19.71 -2.88
CA SER A 184 -14.09 20.69 -3.16
C SER A 184 -15.45 20.25 -2.59
N ILE A 185 -15.60 18.97 -2.25
CA ILE A 185 -16.75 18.44 -1.52
C ILE A 185 -16.62 18.86 -0.05
N ARG A 186 -17.16 20.05 0.27
CA ARG A 186 -17.60 20.44 1.63
C ARG A 186 -18.57 19.43 2.28
N ASP A 187 -18.97 18.41 1.52
CA ASP A 187 -19.98 17.42 1.81
C ASP A 187 -19.42 16.01 2.09
N ILE A 188 -18.15 15.85 2.53
CA ILE A 188 -17.72 14.55 3.09
C ILE A 188 -18.60 14.19 4.29
N LYS A 189 -19.15 15.18 5.01
CA LYS A 189 -20.21 14.90 6.00
C LYS A 189 -21.48 14.31 5.38
N ASN A 190 -21.89 14.69 4.18
CA ASN A 190 -23.14 14.22 3.56
C ASN A 190 -22.99 12.92 2.76
N LEU A 191 -21.77 12.52 2.36
CA LEU A 191 -21.50 11.22 1.75
C LEU A 191 -21.55 10.03 2.74
N PHE A 192 -21.44 10.30 4.03
CA PHE A 192 -21.43 9.28 5.09
C PHE A 192 -22.61 9.37 6.08
N ILE A 193 -23.56 10.30 5.90
CA ILE A 193 -24.74 10.47 6.77
C ILE A 193 -26.03 9.89 6.16
N SER A 194 -26.02 9.32 4.95
CA SER A 194 -27.15 8.52 4.46
C SER A 194 -26.99 7.04 4.81
N ASN A 195 -27.21 6.70 6.08
CA ASN A 195 -27.70 5.40 6.55
C ASN A 195 -28.49 5.60 7.84
#